data_AF-A0ABD6CVX5-F1
#
_entry.id   AF-A0ABD6CVX5-F1
#
_cell.length_a   1.000
_cell.length_b   1.000
_cell.length_c   1.000
_cell.angle_alpha   90.00
_cell.angle_beta   90.00
_cell.angle_gamma   90.00
#
_symmetry.space_group_name_H-M   'P 1'
#
loop_
_entity.id
_entity.type
_entity.pdbx_description
1 polymer ?
#
loop_
_entity_poly.entity_id
_entity_poly.type
_entity_poly.pdbx_seq_one_letter_code
_entity_poly.pdbx_strand_id
1 'polypeptide(L)'
;MNHRTARVGRALLSVGVAVLVLAATGTPAVAASYDEYGKPELVPTVQGSNVVAPGETTTLTVRLENRGTAITHGEGSVDRLAAVVDSQGVTPGTATSTTVSVASGDAPLDVRSGKQSVGSISPRSGGALSLELDVDEGAQPGTYELPAVIEYQYVHRISAGDDEFFVVRKDVQVEKQITVRIDESFRLSVVDVTGENLRDGEDGTVSVTVRNAGSEAGTDVNLRLIGSDQLQPRTNAVSLGRLAPGE
;
A
#
# COMPACT_ATOMS: atom_id res chain seq x y z
N MET A 1 58.48 93.31 -45.42
CA MET A 1 57.46 94.00 -46.23
C MET A 1 56.25 93.09 -46.37
N ASN A 2 55.20 93.45 -45.63
CA ASN A 2 53.76 93.15 -45.73
C ASN A 2 53.20 91.97 -46.54
N HIS A 3 52.36 91.22 -45.80
CA HIS A 3 51.03 90.70 -46.12
C HIS A 3 50.85 89.74 -47.31
N ARG A 4 50.35 88.54 -47.01
CA ARG A 4 48.95 88.16 -47.28
C ARG A 4 48.55 86.86 -46.59
N THR A 5 47.45 86.94 -45.86
CA THR A 5 46.65 85.85 -45.29
C THR A 5 45.73 85.22 -46.33
N ALA A 6 45.53 83.90 -46.28
CA ALA A 6 44.23 83.27 -46.53
C ALA A 6 44.20 81.83 -45.98
N ARG A 7 43.18 81.53 -45.16
CA ARG A 7 42.83 80.20 -44.64
C ARG A 7 42.09 79.39 -45.72
N VAL A 8 42.11 78.06 -45.59
CA VAL A 8 40.94 77.16 -45.37
C VAL A 8 41.24 75.74 -45.90
N GLY A 9 41.11 74.75 -45.02
CA GLY A 9 40.33 73.53 -45.31
C GLY A 9 41.06 72.19 -45.43
N ARG A 10 40.57 71.22 -44.63
CA ARG A 10 40.60 69.75 -44.81
C ARG A 10 41.92 69.05 -44.46
N ALA A 11 41.97 67.89 -43.81
CA ALA A 11 40.96 66.99 -43.25
C ALA A 11 41.63 66.14 -42.15
N LEU A 12 40.89 65.86 -41.07
CA LEU A 12 41.25 64.85 -40.07
C LEU A 12 41.15 63.46 -40.71
N LEU A 13 42.22 62.66 -40.63
CA LEU A 13 42.24 61.25 -41.02
C LEU A 13 42.40 60.42 -39.75
N SER A 14 41.28 60.14 -39.10
CA SER A 14 41.16 59.19 -37.99
C SER A 14 41.02 57.79 -38.56
N VAL A 15 42.08 56.98 -38.45
CA VAL A 15 42.06 55.55 -38.77
C VAL A 15 41.42 54.82 -37.58
N GLY A 16 40.15 54.46 -37.73
CA GLY A 16 39.43 53.59 -36.81
C GLY A 16 39.72 52.12 -37.14
N VAL A 17 40.28 51.39 -36.18
CA VAL A 17 40.36 49.92 -36.22
C VAL A 17 38.98 49.37 -35.90
N ALA A 18 38.31 48.82 -36.91
CA ALA A 18 37.05 48.09 -36.73
C ALA A 18 37.37 46.68 -36.22
N VAL A 19 37.21 46.45 -34.92
CA VAL A 19 37.14 45.10 -34.34
C VAL A 19 35.75 44.54 -34.66
N LEU A 20 35.71 43.59 -35.59
CA LEU A 20 34.49 42.85 -35.93
C LEU A 20 34.22 41.82 -34.81
N VAL A 21 33.43 42.19 -33.82
CA VAL A 21 32.88 41.24 -32.84
C VAL A 21 31.78 40.46 -33.55
N LEU A 22 32.06 39.24 -33.98
CA LEU A 22 31.02 38.27 -34.31
C LEU A 22 30.31 37.90 -33.01
N ALA A 23 29.21 38.60 -32.72
CA ALA A 23 28.24 38.14 -31.74
C ALA A 23 27.59 36.88 -32.33
N ALA A 24 28.10 35.71 -31.94
CA ALA A 24 27.36 34.47 -32.10
C ALA A 24 26.11 34.58 -31.22
N THR A 25 24.99 35.02 -31.80
CA THR A 25 23.69 34.92 -31.18
C THR A 25 23.33 33.44 -31.15
N GLY A 26 23.82 32.71 -30.15
CA GLY A 26 23.20 31.45 -29.77
C GLY A 26 21.76 31.78 -29.42
N THR A 27 20.81 31.32 -30.23
CA THR A 27 19.43 31.22 -29.78
C THR A 27 19.44 30.38 -28.51
N PRO A 28 18.85 30.81 -27.38
CA PRO A 28 18.68 29.91 -26.26
C PRO A 28 17.92 28.69 -26.80
N ALA A 29 18.55 27.51 -26.75
CA ALA A 29 17.86 26.27 -27.03
C ALA A 29 16.72 26.19 -26.02
N VAL A 30 15.49 26.34 -26.50
CA VAL A 30 14.31 26.21 -25.65
C VAL A 30 14.23 24.74 -25.29
N ALA A 31 14.74 24.39 -24.10
CA ALA A 31 14.53 23.06 -23.55
C ALA A 31 13.02 22.83 -23.42
N ALA A 32 12.52 21.74 -24.00
CA ALA A 32 11.15 21.34 -23.75
C ALA A 32 11.07 20.84 -22.31
N SER A 33 10.32 21.54 -21.47
CA SER A 33 9.99 21.12 -20.11
C SER A 33 8.60 20.50 -20.13
N TYR A 34 8.52 19.23 -19.75
CA TYR A 34 7.25 18.55 -19.54
C TYR A 34 7.00 18.53 -18.05
N ASP A 35 6.23 19.52 -17.60
CA ASP A 35 5.95 19.72 -16.19
C ASP A 35 4.73 18.90 -15.78
N GLU A 36 4.98 18.02 -14.80
CA GLU A 36 3.97 17.40 -13.96
C GLU A 36 3.20 16.24 -14.61
N TYR A 37 3.83 15.06 -14.59
CA TYR A 37 3.09 13.82 -14.73
C TYR A 37 2.18 13.63 -13.51
N GLY A 38 0.93 13.24 -13.79
CA GLY A 38 -0.04 12.87 -12.76
C GLY A 38 0.58 11.90 -11.75
N LYS A 39 0.57 12.30 -10.47
CA LYS A 39 1.03 11.47 -9.36
C LYS A 39 0.22 10.16 -9.37
N PRO A 40 0.85 8.98 -9.32
CA PRO A 40 0.13 7.73 -9.16
C PRO A 40 -0.80 7.77 -7.95
N GLU A 41 -2.03 7.27 -8.11
CA GLU A 41 -3.02 7.21 -7.05
C GLU A 41 -3.27 5.73 -6.70
N LEU A 42 -2.58 5.26 -5.67
CA LEU A 42 -2.62 3.86 -5.25
C LEU A 42 -3.75 3.65 -4.23
N VAL A 43 -4.67 2.72 -4.54
CA VAL A 43 -5.84 2.39 -3.73
C VAL A 43 -5.85 0.89 -3.44
N PRO A 44 -5.68 0.46 -2.18
CA PRO A 44 -5.85 -0.94 -1.82
C PRO A 44 -7.33 -1.31 -1.81
N THR A 45 -7.68 -2.47 -2.36
CA THR A 45 -9.05 -2.99 -2.41
C THR A 45 -9.04 -4.48 -2.08
N VAL A 46 -9.77 -4.89 -1.05
CA VAL A 46 -9.92 -6.30 -0.70
C VAL A 46 -10.58 -7.07 -1.84
N GLN A 47 -10.06 -8.27 -2.14
CA GLN A 47 -10.62 -9.20 -3.09
C GLN A 47 -11.36 -10.30 -2.33
N GLY A 48 -12.65 -10.49 -2.62
CA GLY A 48 -13.48 -11.49 -1.94
C GLY A 48 -14.02 -10.99 -0.61
N SER A 49 -14.04 -11.85 0.40
CA SER A 49 -14.56 -11.53 1.74
C SER A 49 -13.53 -10.73 2.54
N ASN A 50 -13.99 -9.69 3.22
CA ASN A 50 -13.23 -8.98 4.26
C ASN A 50 -13.70 -9.34 5.68
N VAL A 51 -14.46 -10.42 5.81
CA VAL A 51 -15.05 -10.88 7.07
C VAL A 51 -14.23 -12.03 7.64
N VAL A 52 -13.90 -11.95 8.93
CA VAL A 52 -13.13 -12.94 9.68
C VAL A 52 -13.82 -13.24 11.02
N ALA A 53 -13.52 -14.38 11.63
CA ALA A 53 -13.99 -14.75 12.95
C ALA A 53 -12.89 -14.58 14.02
N PRO A 54 -13.24 -14.39 15.30
CA PRO A 54 -12.28 -14.48 16.40
C PRO A 54 -11.47 -15.78 16.36
N GLY A 55 -10.17 -15.75 16.70
CA GLY A 55 -9.30 -16.95 16.67
C GLY A 55 -9.07 -17.55 15.27
N GLU A 56 -9.47 -16.87 14.20
CA GLU A 56 -9.21 -17.32 12.82
C GLU A 56 -7.82 -16.85 12.38
N THR A 57 -7.02 -17.78 11.85
CA THR A 57 -5.83 -17.45 11.07
C THR A 57 -6.16 -17.58 9.59
N THR A 58 -6.05 -16.50 8.82
CA THR A 58 -6.50 -16.46 7.41
C THR A 58 -5.65 -15.54 6.55
N THR A 59 -5.78 -15.66 5.23
CA THR A 59 -5.08 -14.78 4.29
C THR A 59 -6.06 -13.91 3.53
N LEU A 60 -5.99 -12.59 3.76
CA LEU A 60 -6.74 -11.60 3.03
C LEU A 60 -6.01 -11.23 1.73
N THR A 61 -6.66 -11.41 0.59
CA THR A 61 -6.10 -10.98 -0.69
C THR A 61 -6.48 -9.53 -0.95
N VAL A 62 -5.50 -8.67 -1.17
CA VAL A 62 -5.71 -7.24 -1.44
C VAL A 62 -5.10 -6.90 -2.79
N ARG A 63 -5.84 -6.15 -3.60
CA ARG A 63 -5.35 -5.61 -4.86
C ARG A 63 -5.02 -4.14 -4.67
N LEU A 64 -3.78 -3.75 -4.96
CA LEU A 64 -3.36 -2.36 -4.99
C LEU A 64 -3.51 -1.82 -6.41
N GLU A 65 -4.50 -0.95 -6.62
CA GLU A 65 -4.82 -0.40 -7.94
C GLU A 65 -4.23 1.00 -8.11
N ASN A 66 -3.61 1.28 -9.25
CA ASN A 66 -3.24 2.62 -9.63
C ASN A 66 -4.39 3.27 -10.42
N ARG A 67 -5.18 4.09 -9.73
CA ARG A 67 -6.30 4.85 -10.30
C ARG A 67 -5.88 6.21 -10.87
N GLY A 68 -4.60 6.56 -10.73
CA GLY A 68 -4.04 7.76 -11.30
C GLY A 68 -4.08 7.74 -12.82
N THR A 69 -4.15 8.92 -13.42
CA THR A 69 -4.06 9.11 -14.86
C THR A 69 -2.67 9.64 -15.22
N ALA A 70 -2.12 9.18 -16.34
CA ALA A 70 -0.89 9.72 -16.90
C ALA A 70 -1.20 10.98 -17.72
N ILE A 71 -1.71 12.02 -17.07
CA ILE A 71 -1.87 13.34 -17.72
C ILE A 71 -0.49 13.98 -17.75
N THR A 72 -0.11 14.50 -18.92
CA THR A 72 1.13 15.26 -19.13
C THR A 72 0.74 16.67 -19.52
N HIS A 73 1.20 17.66 -18.76
CA HIS A 73 1.20 19.05 -19.21
C HIS A 73 2.61 19.37 -19.71
N GLY A 74 2.74 20.04 -20.84
CA GLY A 74 4.06 20.33 -21.37
C GLY A 74 4.02 21.22 -22.60
N GLU A 75 5.03 22.07 -22.72
CA GLU A 75 5.29 22.89 -23.89
C GLU A 75 6.48 22.25 -24.63
N GLY A 76 6.26 21.67 -25.81
CA GLY A 76 7.33 21.00 -26.56
C GLY A 76 6.87 19.94 -27.58
N SER A 77 7.83 19.35 -28.29
CA SER A 77 7.59 18.31 -29.31
C SER A 77 7.32 16.94 -28.66
N VAL A 78 6.14 16.34 -28.91
CA VAL A 78 5.75 15.03 -28.37
C VAL A 78 6.75 13.92 -28.76
N ASP A 79 7.39 14.04 -29.92
CA ASP A 79 8.34 13.05 -30.43
C ASP A 79 9.62 12.95 -29.58
N ARG A 80 10.11 14.08 -29.05
CA ARG A 80 11.28 14.10 -28.16
C ARG A 80 10.97 13.41 -26.83
N LEU A 81 9.78 13.66 -26.30
CA LEU A 81 9.33 13.01 -25.08
C LEU A 81 9.23 11.49 -25.29
N ALA A 82 8.65 11.05 -26.42
CA ALA A 82 8.56 9.64 -26.75
C ALA A 82 9.94 8.98 -26.83
N ALA A 83 10.94 9.66 -27.39
CA ALA A 83 12.32 9.15 -27.44
C ALA A 83 12.96 8.98 -26.04
N VAL A 84 12.70 9.88 -25.10
CA VAL A 84 13.20 9.73 -23.71
C VAL A 84 12.47 8.60 -22.99
N VAL A 85 11.15 8.51 -23.12
CA VAL A 85 10.33 7.42 -22.55
C VAL A 85 10.83 6.06 -23.04
N ASP A 86 11.05 5.93 -24.34
CA ASP A 86 11.51 4.69 -24.98
C ASP A 86 12.96 4.35 -24.56
N SER A 87 13.89 5.29 -24.69
CA SER A 87 15.30 5.06 -24.36
C SER A 87 15.55 4.77 -22.88
N GLN A 88 14.76 5.35 -21.98
CA GLN A 88 14.90 5.15 -20.53
C GLN A 88 13.96 4.09 -19.97
N GLY A 89 13.07 3.51 -20.79
CA GLY A 89 12.07 2.54 -20.35
C GLY A 89 11.15 3.07 -19.23
N VAL A 90 10.89 4.39 -19.21
CA VAL A 90 10.06 5.00 -18.17
C VAL A 90 8.64 5.18 -18.68
N THR A 91 7.66 4.81 -17.86
CA THR A 91 6.24 5.02 -18.18
C THR A 91 5.66 6.07 -17.24
N PRO A 92 5.25 7.25 -17.74
CA PRO A 92 4.53 8.25 -16.96
C PRO A 92 3.33 7.69 -16.18
N GLY A 93 3.14 8.19 -14.95
CA GLY A 93 2.05 7.76 -14.08
C GLY A 93 2.21 6.35 -13.49
N THR A 94 3.29 5.63 -13.79
CA THR A 94 3.61 4.35 -13.15
C THR A 94 4.21 4.59 -11.77
N ALA A 95 3.67 3.93 -10.75
CA ALA A 95 4.34 3.78 -9.47
C ALA A 95 5.38 2.67 -9.59
N THR A 96 6.65 2.97 -9.33
CA THR A 96 7.77 2.04 -9.41
C THR A 96 8.33 1.75 -8.02
N SER A 97 8.99 0.60 -7.86
CA SER A 97 9.54 0.18 -6.57
C SER A 97 8.48 0.21 -5.46
N THR A 98 7.23 -0.11 -5.80
CA THR A 98 6.10 -0.01 -4.89
C THR A 98 6.24 -1.06 -3.81
N THR A 99 6.21 -0.63 -2.55
CA THR A 99 6.19 -1.49 -1.39
C THR A 99 5.03 -1.11 -0.48
N VAL A 100 4.50 -2.10 0.23
CA VAL A 100 3.36 -1.92 1.14
C VAL A 100 3.67 -2.59 2.46
N SER A 101 3.43 -1.89 3.56
CA SER A 101 3.45 -2.46 4.90
C SER A 101 2.11 -2.20 5.55
N VAL A 102 1.48 -3.23 6.12
CA VAL A 102 0.19 -3.13 6.78
C VAL A 102 0.40 -3.46 8.25
N ALA A 103 -0.16 -2.64 9.13
CA ALA A 103 -0.14 -2.87 10.59
C ALA A 103 -1.56 -3.11 11.10
N SER A 104 -1.66 -3.69 12.30
CA SER A 104 -2.94 -3.98 12.94
C SER A 104 -3.74 -2.74 13.33
N GLY A 105 -3.05 -1.62 13.62
CA GLY A 105 -3.70 -0.42 14.17
C GLY A 105 -4.37 -0.74 15.52
N ASP A 106 -5.65 -0.43 15.64
CA ASP A 106 -6.48 -0.73 16.82
C ASP A 106 -7.25 -2.05 16.70
N ALA A 107 -7.06 -2.82 15.61
CA ALA A 107 -7.75 -4.08 15.39
C ALA A 107 -7.23 -5.16 16.37
N PRO A 108 -8.11 -5.98 16.98
CA PRO A 108 -7.73 -7.11 17.85
C PRO A 108 -7.29 -8.33 17.01
N LEU A 109 -6.23 -8.13 16.23
CA LEU A 109 -5.60 -9.13 15.38
C LEU A 109 -4.13 -8.76 15.14
N ASP A 110 -3.33 -9.74 14.76
CA ASP A 110 -1.96 -9.57 14.29
C ASP A 110 -1.88 -9.66 12.76
N VAL A 111 -1.22 -8.69 12.14
CA VAL A 111 -0.82 -8.77 10.72
C VAL A 111 0.57 -9.38 10.63
N ARG A 112 0.67 -10.60 10.08
CA ARG A 112 1.93 -11.36 9.95
C ARG A 112 2.64 -11.18 8.61
N SER A 113 1.96 -10.57 7.63
CA SER A 113 2.61 -10.12 6.41
C SER A 113 3.47 -8.89 6.70
N GLY A 114 4.80 -9.04 6.73
CA GLY A 114 5.73 -7.92 6.80
C GLY A 114 5.68 -7.02 5.55
N LYS A 115 6.70 -6.18 5.34
CA LYS A 115 6.78 -5.31 4.15
C LYS A 115 6.82 -6.13 2.85
N GLN A 116 5.87 -5.91 1.96
CA GLN A 116 5.74 -6.61 0.68
C GLN A 116 6.16 -5.73 -0.50
N SER A 117 6.87 -6.31 -1.47
CA SER A 117 7.20 -5.64 -2.73
C SER A 117 6.17 -5.98 -3.79
N VAL A 118 5.51 -4.96 -4.34
CA VAL A 118 4.53 -5.07 -5.43
C VAL A 118 5.16 -4.75 -6.78
N GLY A 119 6.30 -4.04 -6.79
CA GLY A 119 7.02 -3.68 -8.00
C GLY A 119 6.40 -2.48 -8.71
N SER A 120 6.23 -2.57 -10.02
CA SER A 120 5.74 -1.46 -10.84
C SER A 120 4.25 -1.60 -11.15
N ILE A 121 3.47 -0.54 -10.88
CA ILE A 121 2.03 -0.49 -11.09
C ILE A 121 1.71 0.66 -12.06
N SER A 122 1.49 0.29 -13.33
CA SER A 122 1.09 1.23 -14.38
C SER A 122 -0.30 1.82 -14.14
N PRO A 123 -0.63 2.98 -14.73
CA PRO A 123 -1.98 3.54 -14.69
C PRO A 123 -3.05 2.53 -15.10
N ARG A 124 -4.16 2.47 -14.35
CA ARG A 124 -5.28 1.53 -14.56
C ARG A 124 -4.90 0.05 -14.43
N SER A 125 -3.73 -0.25 -13.87
CA SER A 125 -3.31 -1.60 -13.50
C SER A 125 -3.30 -1.77 -11.99
N GLY A 126 -2.96 -2.96 -11.51
CA GLY A 126 -2.84 -3.24 -10.09
C GLY A 126 -2.00 -4.48 -9.80
N GLY A 127 -1.40 -4.49 -8.61
CA GLY A 127 -0.66 -5.63 -8.07
C GLY A 127 -1.44 -6.33 -6.95
N ALA A 128 -1.08 -7.57 -6.67
CA ALA A 128 -1.67 -8.36 -5.59
C ALA A 128 -0.79 -8.32 -4.33
N LEU A 129 -1.44 -8.36 -3.18
CA LEU A 129 -0.89 -8.45 -1.84
C LEU A 129 -1.63 -9.59 -1.12
N SER A 130 -0.92 -10.31 -0.28
CA SER A 130 -1.49 -11.37 0.56
C SER A 130 -1.16 -11.05 2.00
N LEU A 131 -2.19 -10.69 2.77
CA LEU A 131 -2.05 -10.30 4.17
C LEU A 131 -2.43 -11.50 5.04
N GLU A 132 -1.47 -12.06 5.75
CA GLU A 132 -1.74 -13.10 6.75
C GLU A 132 -2.23 -12.42 8.03
N LEU A 133 -3.44 -12.74 8.44
CA LEU A 133 -4.11 -12.22 9.62
C LEU A 133 -4.25 -13.35 10.64
N ASP A 134 -3.97 -13.04 11.91
CA ASP A 134 -4.26 -13.90 13.04
C ASP A 134 -5.16 -13.15 14.02
N VAL A 135 -6.44 -13.50 14.09
CA VAL A 135 -7.44 -12.77 14.87
C VAL A 135 -7.43 -13.25 16.31
N ASP A 136 -7.44 -12.34 17.28
CA ASP A 136 -7.47 -12.70 18.69
C ASP A 136 -8.70 -13.57 19.02
N GLU A 137 -8.55 -14.55 19.91
CA GLU A 137 -9.67 -15.41 20.33
C GLU A 137 -10.80 -14.62 21.00
N GLY A 138 -10.45 -13.52 21.68
CA GLY A 138 -11.37 -12.61 22.35
C GLY A 138 -11.68 -11.35 21.55
N ALA A 139 -11.38 -11.33 20.25
CA ALA A 139 -11.64 -10.18 19.38
C ALA A 139 -13.11 -9.76 19.42
N GLN A 140 -13.35 -8.48 19.71
CA GLN A 140 -14.71 -7.94 19.71
C GLN A 140 -15.23 -7.81 18.27
N PRO A 141 -16.48 -8.20 17.99
CA PRO A 141 -17.09 -7.99 16.69
C PRO A 141 -17.13 -6.50 16.32
N GLY A 142 -16.94 -6.21 15.04
CA GLY A 142 -16.92 -4.84 14.56
C GLY A 142 -16.14 -4.68 13.25
N THR A 143 -16.12 -3.44 12.77
CA THR A 143 -15.34 -3.04 11.60
C THR A 143 -14.08 -2.33 12.05
N TYR A 144 -12.95 -2.80 11.58
CA TYR A 144 -11.62 -2.27 11.90
C TYR A 144 -10.91 -1.83 10.62
N GLU A 145 -10.08 -0.80 10.75
CA GLU A 145 -9.29 -0.24 9.64
C GLU A 145 -7.82 -0.54 9.89
N LEU A 146 -7.21 -1.31 8.98
CA LEU A 146 -5.80 -1.65 9.03
C LEU A 146 -4.99 -0.57 8.30
N PRO A 147 -4.12 0.20 9.00
CA PRO A 147 -3.28 1.20 8.36
C PRO A 147 -2.26 0.54 7.42
N ALA A 148 -2.29 0.96 6.16
CA ALA A 148 -1.39 0.52 5.10
C ALA A 148 -0.49 1.69 4.66
N VAL A 149 0.81 1.56 4.90
CA VAL A 149 1.83 2.50 4.42
C VAL A 149 2.31 2.02 3.06
N ILE A 150 2.09 2.84 2.03
CA ILE A 150 2.49 2.56 0.65
C ILE A 150 3.62 3.52 0.27
N GLU A 151 4.76 2.96 -0.08
CA GLU A 151 5.93 3.70 -0.55
C GLU A 151 6.19 3.37 -2.01
N TYR A 152 6.41 4.39 -2.83
CA TYR A 152 6.71 4.21 -4.24
C TYR A 152 7.50 5.40 -4.78
N GLN A 153 8.15 5.18 -5.91
CA GLN A 153 8.82 6.22 -6.69
C GLN A 153 8.06 6.42 -8.01
N TYR A 154 8.01 7.66 -8.50
CA TYR A 154 7.46 7.95 -9.83
C TYR A 154 8.29 9.01 -10.54
N VAL A 155 8.18 9.04 -11.88
CA VAL A 155 8.75 10.11 -12.69
C VAL A 155 7.87 11.36 -12.51
N HIS A 156 8.44 12.39 -11.89
CA HIS A 156 7.74 13.63 -11.63
C HIS A 156 7.87 14.62 -12.79
N ARG A 157 9.05 14.67 -13.42
CA ARG A 157 9.37 15.56 -14.54
C ARG A 157 10.34 14.91 -15.50
N ILE A 158 10.12 15.12 -16.79
CA ILE A 158 11.11 14.86 -17.84
C ILE A 158 11.39 16.18 -18.54
N SER A 159 12.66 16.51 -18.72
CA SER A 159 13.09 17.63 -19.57
C SER A 159 13.97 17.08 -20.68
N ALA A 160 13.72 17.52 -21.92
CA ALA A 160 14.46 17.09 -23.09
C ALA A 160 14.95 18.31 -23.88
N GLY A 161 16.25 18.51 -23.90
CA GLY A 161 16.96 19.45 -24.78
C GLY A 161 17.33 18.81 -26.11
N ASP A 162 18.18 19.50 -26.88
CA ASP A 162 18.65 18.98 -28.18
C ASP A 162 19.72 17.87 -28.02
N ASP A 163 20.60 17.98 -27.01
CA ASP A 163 21.70 17.03 -26.76
C ASP A 163 21.62 16.29 -25.40
N GLU A 164 20.74 16.72 -24.50
CA GLU A 164 20.63 16.18 -23.15
C GLU A 164 19.18 16.01 -22.71
N PHE A 165 18.95 15.08 -21.80
CA PHE A 165 17.66 14.89 -21.14
C PHE A 165 17.85 14.65 -19.65
N PHE A 166 16.85 15.04 -18.86
CA PHE A 166 16.82 14.86 -17.42
C PHE A 166 15.52 14.18 -17.00
N VAL A 167 15.63 13.10 -16.22
CA VAL A 167 14.49 12.40 -15.61
C VAL A 167 14.53 12.62 -14.11
N VAL A 168 13.61 13.41 -13.59
CA VAL A 168 13.47 13.67 -12.15
C VAL A 168 12.46 12.69 -11.56
N ARG A 169 12.92 11.88 -10.62
CA ARG A 169 12.09 10.95 -9.84
C ARG A 169 11.79 11.53 -8.47
N LYS A 170 10.63 11.15 -7.91
CA LYS A 170 10.21 11.56 -6.57
C LYS A 170 9.73 10.34 -5.80
N ASP A 171 10.23 10.22 -4.57
CA ASP A 171 9.76 9.23 -3.61
C ASP A 171 8.52 9.76 -2.89
N VAL A 172 7.56 8.88 -2.68
CA VAL A 172 6.28 9.18 -2.06
C VAL A 172 5.96 8.11 -1.05
N GLN A 173 5.53 8.55 0.13
CA GLN A 173 4.85 7.74 1.12
C GLN A 173 3.40 8.23 1.24
N VAL A 174 2.45 7.31 1.20
CA VAL A 174 1.03 7.58 1.48
C VAL A 174 0.47 6.54 2.44
N GLU A 175 -0.43 6.98 3.31
CA GLU A 175 -1.17 6.10 4.19
C GLU A 175 -2.57 5.87 3.62
N LYS A 176 -3.01 4.63 3.65
CA LYS A 176 -4.34 4.17 3.26
C LYS A 176 -4.87 3.21 4.32
N GLN A 177 -6.14 2.88 4.22
CA GLN A 177 -6.81 1.98 5.15
C GLN A 177 -7.33 0.75 4.40
N ILE A 178 -7.28 -0.40 5.05
CA ILE A 178 -7.88 -1.65 4.58
C ILE A 178 -8.90 -2.10 5.62
N THR A 179 -10.16 -2.11 5.23
CA THR A 179 -11.27 -2.46 6.13
C THR A 179 -11.40 -3.97 6.31
N VAL A 180 -11.38 -4.44 7.55
CA VAL A 180 -11.66 -5.83 7.96
C VAL A 180 -12.85 -5.83 8.92
N ARG A 181 -13.76 -6.80 8.79
CA ARG A 181 -14.88 -6.98 9.71
C ARG A 181 -14.71 -8.27 10.50
N ILE A 182 -14.73 -8.16 11.82
CA ILE A 182 -14.78 -9.31 12.71
C ILE A 182 -16.25 -9.59 12.99
N ASP A 183 -16.73 -10.78 12.63
CA ASP A 183 -18.12 -11.16 12.80
C ASP A 183 -18.40 -11.68 14.22
N GLU A 184 -19.69 -11.70 14.57
CA GLU A 184 -20.12 -12.38 15.78
C GLU A 184 -19.92 -13.90 15.63
N SER A 185 -19.55 -14.58 16.71
CA SER A 185 -19.45 -16.04 16.69
C SER A 185 -19.78 -16.65 18.04
N PHE A 186 -20.39 -17.83 18.02
CA PHE A 186 -20.48 -18.72 19.18
C PHE A 186 -19.22 -19.58 19.27
N ARG A 187 -18.56 -19.62 20.44
CA ARG A 187 -17.36 -20.43 20.64
C ARG A 187 -17.37 -21.07 22.02
N LEU A 188 -17.44 -22.39 22.06
CA LEU A 188 -17.33 -23.14 23.31
C LEU A 188 -15.86 -23.40 23.65
N SER A 189 -15.42 -22.95 24.81
CA SER A 189 -14.10 -23.22 25.37
C SER A 189 -14.23 -24.10 26.63
N VAL A 190 -13.30 -25.03 26.81
CA VAL A 190 -13.21 -25.85 28.03
C VAL A 190 -12.31 -25.11 29.02
N VAL A 191 -12.87 -24.72 30.15
CA VAL A 191 -12.18 -23.97 31.20
C VAL A 191 -11.46 -24.90 32.17
N ASP A 192 -12.11 -26.01 32.54
CA ASP A 192 -11.57 -26.97 33.50
C ASP A 192 -12.11 -28.38 33.24
N VAL A 193 -11.28 -29.37 33.56
CA VAL A 193 -11.66 -30.79 33.54
C VAL A 193 -11.10 -31.45 34.78
N THR A 194 -11.99 -31.97 35.62
CA THR A 194 -11.64 -32.70 36.85
C THR A 194 -12.22 -34.11 36.84
N GLY A 195 -11.52 -35.02 37.51
CA GLY A 195 -11.89 -36.42 37.60
C GLY A 195 -11.92 -36.88 39.05
N GLU A 196 -12.99 -37.57 39.42
CA GLU A 196 -13.19 -38.15 40.74
C GLU A 196 -13.39 -39.66 40.62
N ASN A 197 -12.66 -40.44 41.43
CA ASN A 197 -12.77 -41.90 41.49
C ASN A 197 -12.56 -42.61 40.13
N LEU A 198 -11.67 -42.09 39.28
CA LEU A 198 -11.30 -42.73 38.01
C LEU A 198 -10.27 -43.86 38.27
N ARG A 199 -10.75 -45.05 38.67
CA ARG A 199 -9.94 -46.25 38.88
C ARG A 199 -10.36 -47.38 37.94
N ASP A 200 -9.46 -48.33 37.71
CA ASP A 200 -9.72 -49.49 36.86
C ASP A 200 -10.89 -50.33 37.41
N GLY A 201 -11.84 -50.64 36.54
CA GLY A 201 -13.06 -51.37 36.88
C GLY A 201 -14.06 -50.64 37.80
N GLU A 202 -13.79 -49.41 38.23
CA GLU A 202 -14.68 -48.59 39.07
C GLU A 202 -15.41 -47.53 38.25
N ASP A 203 -16.60 -47.13 38.74
CA ASP A 203 -17.31 -45.98 38.20
C ASP A 203 -16.76 -44.69 38.84
N GLY A 204 -16.44 -43.72 37.99
CA GLY A 204 -15.98 -42.39 38.40
C GLY A 204 -16.78 -41.27 37.75
N THR A 205 -16.54 -40.04 38.19
CA THR A 205 -17.17 -38.83 37.66
C THR A 205 -16.13 -37.97 36.96
N VAL A 206 -16.47 -37.46 35.77
CA VAL A 206 -15.71 -36.41 35.10
C VAL A 206 -16.57 -35.15 35.13
N SER A 207 -16.02 -34.08 35.68
CA SER A 207 -16.64 -32.76 35.69
C SER A 207 -15.92 -31.88 34.69
N VAL A 208 -16.69 -31.28 33.77
CA VAL A 208 -16.18 -30.36 32.75
C VAL A 208 -16.85 -29.01 32.94
N THR A 209 -16.04 -27.97 33.08
CA THR A 209 -16.52 -26.58 33.03
C THR A 209 -16.26 -26.03 31.64
N VAL A 210 -17.31 -25.56 30.98
CA VAL A 210 -17.22 -24.91 29.68
C VAL A 210 -17.67 -23.47 29.79
N ARG A 211 -17.26 -22.65 28.82
CA ARG A 211 -17.67 -21.25 28.71
C ARG A 211 -17.90 -20.89 27.25
N ASN A 212 -18.92 -20.08 26.96
CA ASN A 212 -19.00 -19.41 25.68
C ASN A 212 -17.97 -18.26 25.63
N ALA A 213 -16.84 -18.50 24.98
CA ALA A 213 -15.81 -17.50 24.73
C ALA A 213 -16.14 -16.56 23.55
N GLY A 214 -17.21 -16.88 22.80
CA GLY A 214 -17.67 -16.08 21.66
C GLY A 214 -18.55 -14.90 22.08
N SER A 215 -18.86 -14.05 21.10
CA SER A 215 -19.72 -12.87 21.25
C SER A 215 -21.19 -13.15 20.96
N GLU A 216 -21.50 -14.30 20.35
CA GLU A 216 -22.87 -14.71 20.02
C GLU A 216 -23.36 -15.77 21.01
N ALA A 217 -24.65 -15.74 21.34
CA ALA A 217 -25.27 -16.77 22.19
C ALA A 217 -25.45 -18.08 21.41
N GLY A 218 -25.00 -19.19 21.99
CA GLY A 218 -25.31 -20.52 21.46
C GLY A 218 -26.75 -20.89 21.83
N THR A 219 -27.47 -21.50 20.89
CA THR A 219 -28.80 -22.09 21.13
C THR A 219 -28.74 -23.60 20.98
N ASP A 220 -29.44 -24.33 21.85
CA ASP A 220 -29.48 -25.79 21.86
C ASP A 220 -28.09 -26.44 21.93
N VAL A 221 -27.21 -25.86 22.75
CA VAL A 221 -25.85 -26.33 22.98
C VAL A 221 -25.91 -27.70 23.66
N ASN A 222 -25.23 -28.69 23.05
CA ASN A 222 -25.11 -30.04 23.59
C ASN A 222 -23.64 -30.42 23.70
N LEU A 223 -23.21 -30.78 24.90
CA LEU A 223 -21.85 -31.25 25.15
C LEU A 223 -21.86 -32.78 25.13
N ARG A 224 -20.94 -33.39 24.37
CA ARG A 224 -20.80 -34.84 24.29
C ARG A 224 -19.37 -35.28 24.62
N LEU A 225 -19.23 -36.17 25.60
CA LEU A 225 -17.99 -36.83 25.93
C LEU A 225 -17.78 -38.02 24.98
N ILE A 226 -16.63 -38.05 24.31
CA ILE A 226 -16.23 -39.17 23.45
C ILE A 226 -15.34 -40.09 24.28
N GLY A 227 -15.74 -41.35 24.40
CA GLY A 227 -14.97 -42.35 25.12
C GLY A 227 -13.68 -42.75 24.42
N SER A 228 -12.83 -43.47 25.15
CA SER A 228 -11.61 -44.11 24.66
C SER A 228 -11.51 -45.54 25.22
N ASP A 229 -10.48 -46.28 24.84
CA ASP A 229 -10.23 -47.63 25.37
C ASP A 229 -10.09 -47.66 26.90
N GLN A 230 -9.66 -46.55 27.50
CA GLN A 230 -9.40 -46.41 28.94
C GLN A 230 -10.55 -45.75 29.70
N LEU A 231 -11.45 -45.04 29.01
CA LEU A 231 -12.55 -44.32 29.63
C LEU A 231 -13.81 -44.50 28.81
N GLN A 232 -14.71 -45.35 29.31
CA GLN A 232 -16.00 -45.63 28.68
C GLN A 232 -17.10 -44.84 29.39
N PRO A 233 -17.62 -43.76 28.77
CA PRO A 233 -18.63 -42.93 29.41
C PRO A 233 -19.96 -43.69 29.50
N ARG A 234 -20.47 -43.90 30.73
CA ARG A 234 -21.82 -44.43 30.95
C ARG A 234 -22.91 -43.42 30.61
N THR A 235 -22.64 -42.15 30.88
CA THR A 235 -23.42 -41.00 30.39
C THR A 235 -22.48 -40.12 29.62
N ASN A 236 -22.83 -39.80 28.37
CA ASN A 236 -21.90 -39.17 27.44
C ASN A 236 -22.43 -37.87 26.85
N ALA A 237 -23.64 -37.41 27.18
CA ALA A 237 -24.18 -36.17 26.64
C ALA A 237 -24.97 -35.39 27.70
N VAL A 238 -24.85 -34.06 27.64
CA VAL A 238 -25.64 -33.12 28.44
C VAL A 238 -26.09 -31.96 27.57
N SER A 239 -27.36 -31.57 27.73
CA SER A 239 -27.89 -30.37 27.07
C SER A 239 -27.69 -29.17 27.98
N LEU A 240 -27.01 -28.15 27.46
CA LEU A 240 -26.78 -26.87 28.15
C LEU A 240 -27.83 -25.82 27.75
N GLY A 241 -28.62 -26.09 26.70
CA GLY A 241 -29.66 -25.17 26.23
C GLY A 241 -29.05 -23.92 25.60
N ARG A 242 -29.47 -22.74 26.07
CA ARG A 242 -28.91 -21.46 25.62
C ARG A 242 -27.69 -21.13 26.47
N LEU A 243 -26.59 -20.73 25.84
CA LEU A 243 -25.36 -20.30 26.51
C LEU A 243 -24.99 -18.89 26.02
N ALA A 244 -25.18 -17.88 26.88
CA ALA A 244 -24.88 -16.49 26.55
C ALA A 244 -23.36 -16.24 26.48
N PRO A 245 -22.90 -15.15 25.83
CA PRO A 245 -21.50 -14.77 25.85
C PRO A 245 -20.96 -14.65 27.27
N GLY A 246 -19.86 -15.36 27.54
CA GLY A 246 -19.19 -15.39 28.83
C GLY A 246 -19.79 -16.33 29.89
N GLU A 247 -20.94 -16.94 29.62
CA GLU A 247 -21.60 -17.96 30.46
C GLU A 247 -20.89 -19.32 30.38
#